data_AF-A0A222YE68-F1
#
_entry.id   AF-A0A222YE68-F1
#
_cell.length_a   1.000
_cell.length_b   1.000
_cell.length_c   1.000
_cell.angle_alpha   90.00
_cell.angle_beta   90.00
_cell.angle_gamma   90.00
#
_symmetry.space_group_name_H-M   'P 1'
#
loop_
_entity.id
_entity.type
_entity.pdbx_description
1 polymer ?
#
loop_
_entity_poly.entity_id
_entity_poly.type
_entity_poly.pdbx_seq_one_letter_code
_entity_poly.pdbx_strand_id
1 'polypeptide(L)'
;MVAIHANENVVPGILAAGKMLTGGYLPLAITMISEAIYQVFYDDYDEITLFRGHSYTGNQLGCAVALNWLEIKRSDNLLTLI
;
A
#
# COMPACT_ATOMS: atom_id res chain seq x y z
N MET A 1 6.54 -4.49 -6.12
CA MET A 1 7.50 -3.37 -5.91
C MET A 1 7.67 -3.03 -4.43
N VAL A 2 7.21 -3.89 -3.51
CA VAL A 2 7.55 -3.85 -2.07
C VAL A 2 8.85 -4.66 -1.85
N ALA A 3 9.01 -5.79 -2.55
CA ALA A 3 10.18 -6.65 -2.75
C ALA A 3 11.59 -6.08 -2.59
N ILE A 4 11.87 -4.93 -3.22
CA ILE A 4 13.25 -4.49 -3.38
C ILE A 4 13.89 -4.20 -2.01
N HIS A 5 13.12 -3.62 -1.08
CA HIS A 5 13.63 -3.22 0.23
C HIS A 5 13.78 -4.41 1.20
N ALA A 6 13.00 -5.47 1.04
CA ALA A 6 13.08 -6.66 1.91
C ALA A 6 14.41 -7.40 1.73
N ASN A 7 14.91 -7.50 0.49
CA ASN A 7 16.21 -8.11 0.19
C ASN A 7 17.41 -7.27 0.68
N GLU A 8 17.19 -5.98 0.92
CA GLU A 8 18.22 -5.04 1.37
C GLU A 8 18.19 -4.82 2.89
N ASN A 9 17.32 -5.53 3.63
CA ASN A 9 17.05 -5.32 5.05
C ASN A 9 16.69 -3.86 5.40
N VAL A 10 16.00 -3.16 4.49
CA VAL A 10 15.54 -1.79 4.69
C VAL A 10 14.07 -1.78 5.08
N VAL A 11 13.75 -1.18 6.22
CA VAL A 11 12.37 -0.93 6.64
C VAL A 11 12.05 0.56 6.42
N PRO A 12 11.32 0.92 5.35
CA PRO A 12 11.08 2.32 5.02
C PRO A 12 10.04 2.96 5.95
N GLY A 13 10.25 4.23 6.30
CA GLY A 13 9.22 5.04 6.97
C GLY A 13 8.04 5.39 6.06
N ILE A 14 8.27 5.50 4.75
CA ILE A 14 7.22 5.72 3.74
C ILE A 14 7.48 4.79 2.55
N LEU A 15 6.44 4.08 2.11
CA LEU A 15 6.53 3.09 1.03
C LEU A 15 5.40 3.30 0.02
N ALA A 16 5.75 3.54 -1.24
CA ALA A 16 4.81 3.58 -2.34
C ALA A 16 4.75 2.22 -3.06
N ALA A 17 3.54 1.69 -3.27
CA ALA A 17 3.30 0.44 -3.98
C ALA A 17 2.12 0.56 -4.96
N GLY A 18 2.10 -0.32 -5.97
CA GLY A 18 1.13 -0.33 -7.07
C GLY A 18 1.51 -1.42 -8.06
N LYS A 19 1.32 -1.18 -9.38
CA LYS A 19 1.65 -2.14 -10.45
C LYS A 19 1.03 -3.52 -10.19
N MET A 20 1.85 -4.50 -9.80
CA MET A 20 1.46 -5.87 -9.49
C MET A 20 0.56 -5.98 -8.25
N LEU A 21 0.25 -4.89 -7.55
CA LEU A 21 -0.65 -4.89 -6.40
C LEU A 21 -2.04 -5.51 -6.71
N THR A 22 -2.54 -5.31 -7.93
CA THR A 22 -3.81 -5.85 -8.41
C THR A 22 -3.63 -6.87 -9.53
N GLY A 23 -2.40 -7.34 -9.77
CA GLY A 23 -2.10 -8.20 -10.93
C GLY A 23 -2.36 -7.54 -12.30
N GLY A 24 -2.52 -6.21 -12.34
CA GLY A 24 -2.85 -5.48 -13.56
C GLY A 24 -4.35 -5.45 -13.92
N TYR A 25 -5.24 -6.00 -13.08
CA TYR A 25 -6.68 -6.07 -13.38
C TYR A 25 -7.41 -4.74 -13.18
N LEU A 26 -7.04 -3.95 -12.17
CA LEU A 26 -7.63 -2.63 -11.90
C LEU A 26 -6.55 -1.65 -11.42
N PRO A 27 -6.68 -0.35 -11.70
CA PRO A 27 -5.75 0.65 -11.21
C PRO A 27 -5.86 0.78 -9.69
N LEU A 28 -4.77 0.49 -8.98
CA LEU A 28 -4.63 0.74 -7.56
C LEU A 28 -3.17 1.02 -7.21
N ALA A 29 -2.96 2.03 -6.40
CA ALA A 29 -1.69 2.31 -5.75
C ALA A 29 -1.94 2.64 -4.28
N ILE A 30 -0.95 2.40 -3.44
CA ILE A 30 -0.99 2.69 -2.01
C ILE A 30 0.29 3.42 -1.61
N THR A 31 0.15 4.31 -0.65
CA THR A 31 1.27 4.89 0.09
C THR A 31 1.10 4.44 1.53
N MET A 32 2.02 3.60 2.01
CA MET A 32 2.10 3.19 3.40
C MET A 32 3.08 4.10 4.13
N ILE A 33 2.79 4.36 5.39
CA ILE A 33 3.57 5.20 6.29
C ILE A 33 3.78 4.43 7.58
N SER A 34 4.91 4.63 8.24
CA SER A 34 5.14 4.11 9.58
C SER A 34 4.26 4.85 10.58
N GLU A 35 3.94 4.18 11.68
CA GLU A 35 3.19 4.76 12.78
C GLU A 35 3.86 6.05 13.30
N ALA A 36 5.19 6.04 13.44
CA ALA A 36 5.95 7.20 13.88
C ALA A 36 5.77 8.43 12.98
N ILE A 37 5.60 8.22 11.67
CA ILE A 37 5.35 9.31 10.71
C ILE A 37 3.87 9.69 10.71
N TYR A 38 2.96 8.72 10.79
CA TYR A 38 1.52 8.96 10.90
C TYR A 38 1.18 9.89 12.06
N GLN A 39 1.77 9.64 13.23
CA GLN A 39 1.53 10.41 14.45
C GLN A 39 1.94 11.90 14.33
N VAL A 40 2.81 12.27 13.38
CA VAL A 40 3.20 13.67 13.16
C VAL A 40 2.05 14.50 12.57
N PHE A 41 1.13 13.86 11.85
CA PHE A 41 -0.03 14.50 11.21
C PHE A 41 -1.35 13.88 11.65
N TYR A 42 -1.32 13.07 12.70
CA TYR A 42 -2.52 12.61 13.35
C TYR A 42 -2.99 13.72 14.28
N ASP A 43 -4.13 14.31 13.96
CA ASP A 43 -4.75 15.35 14.75
C ASP A 43 -6.27 15.26 14.63
N ASP A 44 -6.98 15.79 15.61
CA ASP A 44 -8.45 15.83 15.65
C ASP A 44 -8.98 16.96 14.73
N TYR A 45 -8.54 16.96 13.46
CA TYR A 45 -8.93 17.88 12.38
C TYR A 45 -8.33 19.30 12.41
N ASP A 46 -7.27 19.52 13.16
CA ASP A 46 -6.54 20.80 13.22
C ASP A 46 -5.46 20.91 12.10
N GLU A 47 -4.62 21.96 12.16
CA GLU A 47 -3.74 22.46 11.07
C GLU A 47 -2.75 21.43 10.51
N ILE A 48 -2.40 20.38 11.27
CA ILE A 48 -1.37 19.41 10.87
C ILE A 48 -1.93 18.16 10.17
N THR A 49 -3.26 18.02 10.07
CA THR A 49 -3.89 16.85 9.45
C THR A 49 -3.55 16.73 7.96
N LEU A 50 -3.11 15.54 7.53
CA LEU A 50 -2.79 15.27 6.13
C LEU A 50 -4.06 15.05 5.28
N PHE A 51 -4.66 16.14 4.80
CA PHE A 51 -5.81 16.09 3.89
C PHE A 51 -5.39 15.75 2.45
N ARG A 52 -5.24 14.46 2.14
CA ARG A 52 -4.97 13.98 0.78
C ARG A 52 -5.91 12.85 0.39
N GLY A 53 -6.54 13.03 -0.77
CA GLY A 53 -7.40 12.04 -1.40
C GLY A 53 -7.76 12.46 -2.81
N HIS A 54 -8.25 11.51 -3.60
CA HIS A 54 -8.85 11.72 -4.91
C HIS A 54 -10.17 10.95 -4.96
N SER A 55 -11.00 11.17 -5.97
CA SER A 55 -12.35 10.59 -6.06
C SER A 55 -12.41 9.06 -6.01
N TYR A 56 -11.29 8.39 -6.26
CA TYR A 56 -11.15 6.93 -6.25
C TYR A 56 -10.27 6.41 -5.11
N THR A 57 -9.87 7.25 -4.16
CA THR A 57 -9.13 6.80 -2.98
C THR A 57 -10.02 5.82 -2.20
N GLY A 58 -9.48 4.63 -1.92
CA GLY A 58 -10.25 3.58 -1.25
C GLY A 58 -11.33 2.92 -2.13
N ASN A 59 -11.21 2.97 -3.46
CA ASN A 59 -12.14 2.30 -4.36
C ASN A 59 -12.31 0.80 -4.01
N GLN A 60 -13.53 0.40 -3.67
CA GLN A 60 -13.83 -0.93 -3.13
C GLN A 60 -13.52 -2.05 -4.12
N LEU A 61 -13.74 -1.84 -5.42
CA LEU A 61 -13.43 -2.82 -6.45
C LEU A 61 -11.92 -3.04 -6.59
N GLY A 62 -11.15 -1.94 -6.62
CA GLY A 62 -9.69 -2.01 -6.63
C GLY A 62 -9.15 -2.76 -5.41
N CYS A 63 -9.66 -2.46 -4.21
CA CYS A 63 -9.27 -3.15 -2.99
C CYS A 63 -9.64 -4.65 -3.00
N ALA A 64 -10.85 -5.00 -3.45
CA ALA A 64 -11.29 -6.39 -3.54
C ALA A 64 -10.42 -7.21 -4.50
N VAL A 65 -10.05 -6.62 -5.65
CA VAL A 65 -9.14 -7.25 -6.61
C VAL A 65 -7.75 -7.43 -6.02
N ALA A 66 -7.20 -6.41 -5.33
CA ALA A 66 -5.90 -6.51 -4.69
C ALA A 66 -5.85 -7.62 -3.62
N LEU A 67 -6.87 -7.71 -2.78
CA LEU A 67 -6.97 -8.75 -1.74
C LEU A 67 -6.98 -10.16 -2.34
N ASN A 68 -7.84 -10.40 -3.34
CA ASN A 68 -7.91 -11.71 -4.00
C ASN A 68 -6.60 -12.03 -4.73
N TRP A 69 -5.99 -11.05 -5.40
CA TRP A 69 -4.72 -11.23 -6.09
C TRP A 69 -3.59 -11.62 -5.12
N LEU A 70 -3.48 -10.92 -3.98
CA LEU A 70 -2.49 -11.24 -2.95
C LEU A 70 -2.73 -12.62 -2.34
N GLU A 71 -3.98 -13.04 -2.15
CA GLU A 71 -4.33 -14.37 -1.64
C GLU A 71 -3.94 -15.49 -2.61
N ILE A 72 -4.21 -15.30 -3.91
CA ILE A 72 -3.77 -16.22 -4.96
C ILE A 72 -2.25 -16.32 -4.94
N LYS A 73 -1.53 -15.19 -4.88
CA LYS A 73 -0.06 -15.19 -4.88
C LYS A 73 0.54 -15.80 -3.63
N ARG A 74 -0.13 -15.69 -2.48
CA ARG A 74 0.24 -16.38 -1.24
C ARG A 74 0.13 -17.90 -1.41
N SER A 75 -0.97 -18.36 -2.00
CA SER A 75 -1.23 -19.78 -2.26
C SER A 75 -0.26 -20.38 -3.27
N ASP A 76 0.14 -19.61 -4.28
CA ASP A 76 1.11 -20.01 -5.30
C ASP A 76 2.58 -20.01 -4.80
N ASN A 77 2.83 -19.67 -3.52
CA ASN A 77 4.17 -19.46 -2.94
C ASN A 77 5.04 -18.41 -3.66
N LEU A 78 4.39 -17.55 -4.46
CA LEU A 78 5.01 -16.52 -5.28
C LEU A 78 5.34 -15.25 -4.50
N LEU A 79 4.79 -15.10 -3.28
CA LEU A 79 5.11 -13.99 -2.38
C LEU A 79 6.53 -14.07 -1.81
N THR A 80 7.20 -15.22 -1.90
CA THR A 80 8.62 -15.35 -1.54
C THR A 80 9.56 -14.55 -2.46
N LEU A 81 9.03 -14.04 -3.59
CA LEU A 81 9.72 -13.20 -4.58
C LEU A 81 9.33 -11.70 -4.49
N ILE A 82 8.52 -11.31 -3.50
CA ILE A 82 8.07 -9.92 -3.27
C ILE A 82 8.40 -9.48 -1.83
#